data_AF-A0A1X2G3B2-F1
#
_entry.id   AF-A0A1X2G3B2-F1
#
_cell.length_a   1.000
_cell.length_b   1.000
_cell.length_c   1.000
_cell.angle_alpha   90.00
_cell.angle_beta   90.00
_cell.angle_gamma   90.00
#
_symmetry.space_group_name_H-M   'P 1'
#
loop_
_entity.id
_entity.type
_entity.pdbx_description
1 polymer ?
#
loop_
_entity_poly.entity_id
_entity_poly.type
_entity_poly.pdbx_seq_one_letter_code
_entity_poly.pdbx_strand_id
1 'polypeptide(L)'
;MLSESELEQYFRPFGAIIQVRIPGGKGCAFVQYAKHEAARQAIESMDGYQIGHSRIRLAWGRTQLTKTSSSATGYSTSKYRK
;
A
#
# COMPACT_ATOMS: atom_id res chain seq x y z
N MET A 1 -12.91 10.64 6.27
CA MET A 1 -11.87 9.65 6.61
C MET A 1 -12.32 8.32 6.06
N LEU A 2 -11.44 7.57 5.38
CA LEU A 2 -11.80 6.26 4.84
C LEU A 2 -11.87 5.23 5.97
N SER A 3 -12.97 4.49 6.03
CA SER A 3 -13.21 3.42 7.01
C SER A 3 -12.94 2.04 6.41
N GLU A 4 -12.77 1.03 7.27
CA GLU A 4 -12.53 -0.37 6.85
C GLU A 4 -13.62 -0.87 5.89
N SER A 5 -14.89 -0.58 6.21
CA SER A 5 -16.03 -0.97 5.38
C SER A 5 -16.03 -0.33 4.00
N GLU A 6 -15.60 0.94 3.88
CA GLU A 6 -15.47 1.58 2.57
C GLU A 6 -14.35 0.93 1.76
N LEU A 7 -13.20 0.72 2.40
CA LEU A 7 -12.07 0.03 1.79
C LEU A 7 -12.51 -1.33 1.26
N GLU A 8 -13.15 -2.15 2.09
CA GLU A 8 -13.70 -3.43 1.65
C GLU A 8 -14.64 -3.28 0.46
N GLN A 9 -15.59 -2.35 0.49
CA GLN A 9 -16.53 -2.17 -0.62
C GLN A 9 -15.83 -1.85 -1.94
N TYR A 10 -14.83 -0.97 -1.93
CA TYR A 10 -14.05 -0.66 -3.14
C TYR A 10 -13.12 -1.80 -3.55
N PHE A 11 -12.60 -2.58 -2.60
CA PHE A 11 -11.57 -3.59 -2.85
C PHE A 11 -12.10 -5.01 -3.13
N ARG A 12 -13.31 -5.32 -2.64
CA ARG A 12 -14.03 -6.56 -2.88
C ARG A 12 -14.14 -6.98 -4.36
N PRO A 13 -14.41 -6.10 -5.34
CA PRO A 13 -14.49 -6.52 -6.73
C PRO A 13 -13.15 -6.97 -7.34
N PHE A 14 -12.01 -6.56 -6.79
CA PHE A 14 -10.69 -6.99 -7.29
C PHE A 14 -10.28 -8.36 -6.77
N GLY A 15 -10.77 -8.76 -5.60
CA GLY A 15 -10.60 -10.11 -5.09
C GLY A 15 -10.90 -10.30 -3.61
N ALA A 16 -10.66 -11.52 -3.13
CA ALA A 16 -10.93 -11.89 -1.74
C ALA A 16 -9.93 -11.22 -0.78
N ILE A 17 -10.47 -10.39 0.10
CA ILE A 17 -9.74 -9.72 1.17
C ILE A 17 -9.65 -10.67 2.37
N ILE A 18 -8.43 -10.88 2.87
CA ILE A 18 -8.14 -11.71 4.05
C ILE A 18 -8.26 -10.86 5.31
N GLN A 19 -7.72 -9.64 5.28
CA GLN A 19 -7.65 -8.78 6.45
C GLN A 19 -7.51 -7.31 6.04
N VAL A 20 -8.22 -6.43 6.76
CA VAL A 20 -8.03 -4.97 6.68
C VAL A 20 -7.56 -4.47 8.05
N ARG A 21 -6.61 -3.54 8.07
CA ARG A 21 -6.17 -2.86 9.30
C ARG A 21 -5.93 -1.39 9.04
N ILE A 22 -6.57 -0.53 9.83
CA ILE A 22 -6.35 0.93 9.79
C ILE A 22 -5.62 1.36 11.06
N PRO A 23 -4.31 1.65 11.02
CA PRO A 23 -3.64 2.32 12.13
C PRO A 23 -4.26 3.71 12.33
N GLY A 24 -4.79 3.96 13.52
CA GLY A 24 -5.39 5.24 13.89
C GLY A 24 -4.42 6.41 13.70
N GLY A 25 -4.94 7.53 13.19
CA GLY A 25 -4.26 8.83 13.22
C GLY A 25 -3.49 9.25 11.97
N LYS A 26 -3.42 8.45 10.88
CA LYS A 26 -2.63 8.82 9.68
C LYS A 26 -3.34 8.66 8.33
N GLY A 27 -4.61 8.25 8.28
CA GLY A 27 -5.30 8.05 7.01
C GLY A 27 -4.65 6.98 6.13
N CYS A 28 -3.92 6.05 6.74
CA CYS A 28 -3.30 4.90 6.08
C CYS A 28 -4.06 3.64 6.45
N ALA A 29 -4.14 2.70 5.52
CA ALA A 29 -4.76 1.41 5.74
C ALA A 29 -3.93 0.31 5.06
N PHE A 30 -3.99 -0.89 5.63
CA PHE A 30 -3.34 -2.08 5.09
C PHE A 30 -4.43 -3.08 4.71
N VAL A 31 -4.40 -3.52 3.46
CA VAL A 31 -5.31 -4.53 2.92
C VAL A 31 -4.50 -5.75 2.52
N GLN A 32 -4.81 -6.90 3.12
CA GLN A 32 -4.24 -8.18 2.78
C GLN A 32 -5.21 -8.91 1.86
N TYR A 33 -4.74 -9.29 0.67
CA TYR A 33 -5.49 -10.14 -0.26
C TYR A 33 -5.06 -11.60 -0.17
N ALA A 34 -5.98 -12.49 -0.56
CA ALA A 34 -5.73 -13.92 -0.70
C ALA A 34 -4.83 -14.24 -1.90
N LYS A 35 -4.94 -13.45 -2.97
CA LYS A 35 -4.19 -13.62 -4.23
C LYS A 35 -3.34 -12.39 -4.52
N HIS A 36 -2.11 -12.62 -4.98
CA HIS A 36 -1.22 -11.54 -5.40
C HIS A 36 -1.78 -10.76 -6.60
N GLU A 37 -2.41 -11.46 -7.55
CA GLU A 37 -3.01 -10.84 -8.73
C GLU A 37 -4.14 -9.85 -8.36
N ALA A 38 -4.98 -10.20 -7.39
CA ALA A 38 -6.03 -9.31 -6.88
C ALA A 38 -5.44 -8.04 -6.26
N ALA A 39 -4.37 -8.16 -5.47
CA ALA A 39 -3.66 -7.01 -4.90
C ALA A 39 -3.07 -6.11 -5.98
N ARG A 40 -2.51 -6.71 -7.04
CA ARG A 40 -1.93 -5.97 -8.17
C ARG A 40 -3.00 -5.15 -8.90
N GLN A 41 -4.09 -5.78 -9.29
CA GLN A 41 -5.20 -5.12 -9.98
C GLN A 41 -5.81 -4.00 -9.14
N ALA A 42 -5.96 -4.23 -7.83
CA ALA A 42 -6.41 -3.23 -6.89
C ALA A 42 -5.47 -2.01 -6.85
N ILE A 43 -4.16 -2.22 -6.76
CA ILE A 43 -3.17 -1.12 -6.78
C ILE A 43 -3.23 -0.39 -8.13
N GLU A 44 -3.21 -1.11 -9.26
CA GLU A 44 -3.22 -0.48 -10.59
C GLU A 44 -4.50 0.33 -10.87
N SER A 45 -5.65 -0.12 -10.36
CA SER A 45 -6.94 0.54 -10.61
C SER A 45 -7.26 1.65 -9.62
N MET A 46 -6.88 1.48 -8.35
CA MET A 46 -7.22 2.42 -7.27
C MET A 46 -6.08 3.38 -6.91
N ASP A 47 -4.83 3.12 -7.32
CA ASP A 47 -3.73 4.04 -7.04
C ASP A 47 -3.97 5.38 -7.74
N GLY A 48 -4.19 6.43 -6.94
CA GLY A 48 -4.46 7.77 -7.46
C GLY A 48 -5.90 8.05 -7.77
N TYR A 49 -6.78 7.10 -7.45
CA TYR A 49 -8.19 7.33 -7.50
C TYR A 49 -8.58 8.45 -6.53
N GLN A 50 -9.52 9.28 -6.93
CA GLN A 50 -9.99 10.40 -6.13
C GLN A 50 -11.30 9.99 -5.46
N ILE A 51 -11.26 9.82 -4.14
CA ILE A 51 -12.44 9.53 -3.34
C ILE A 51 -12.89 10.84 -2.68
N GLY A 52 -13.96 11.42 -3.19
CA GLY A 52 -14.44 12.75 -2.79
C GLY A 52 -13.43 13.86 -3.12
N HIS A 53 -12.92 14.53 -2.09
CA HIS A 53 -11.90 15.59 -2.20
C HIS A 53 -10.46 15.09 -1.94
N SER A 54 -10.25 13.81 -1.66
CA SER A 54 -8.95 13.25 -1.31
C SER A 54 -8.51 12.19 -2.29
N ARG A 55 -7.25 12.27 -2.73
CA ARG A 55 -6.63 11.26 -3.59
C ARG A 55 -6.04 10.14 -2.74
N ILE A 56 -6.43 8.91 -3.03
CA ILE A 56 -5.83 7.74 -2.39
C ILE A 56 -4.55 7.34 -3.12
N ARG A 57 -3.60 6.79 -2.36
CA ARG A 57 -2.33 6.26 -2.86
C ARG A 57 -2.20 4.84 -2.37
N LEU A 58 -2.03 3.92 -3.31
CA LEU A 58 -1.85 2.52 -3.02
C LEU A 58 -0.42 2.13 -3.38
N ALA A 59 0.20 1.35 -2.50
CA ALA A 59 1.53 0.83 -2.72
C ALA A 59 1.62 -0.58 -2.17
N TRP A 60 2.51 -1.36 -2.77
CA TRP A 60 2.93 -2.62 -2.18
C TRP A 60 3.52 -2.36 -0.79
N GLY A 61 3.08 -3.14 0.20
CA GLY A 61 3.62 -3.08 1.55
C GLY A 61 5.13 -3.27 1.50
N ARG A 62 5.89 -2.21 1.75
CA ARG A 62 7.34 -2.29 1.90
C ARG A 62 7.59 -2.76 3.33
N THR A 63 8.04 -4.01 3.51
CA THR A 63 8.71 -4.39 4.75
C THR A 63 9.76 -3.33 4.98
N GLN A 64 9.66 -2.65 6.12
CA GLN A 64 10.51 -1.54 6.47
C GLN A 64 11.94 -2.06 6.65
N LEU A 65 12.69 -2.16 5.55
CA LEU A 65 14.13 -1.97 5.62
C LEU A 65 14.29 -0.47 5.85
N THR A 66 14.42 -0.12 7.12
CA THR A 66 14.70 1.24 7.58
C THR A 66 15.80 1.86 6.72
N LYS A 67 15.45 2.84 5.90
CA LYS A 67 16.27 4.02 5.58
C LYS A 67 15.40 5.06 4.89
N THR A 68 14.98 6.01 5.73
CA THR A 68 14.89 7.46 5.46
C THR A 68 14.08 7.93 4.26
N SER A 69 13.03 8.69 4.56
CA SER A 69 12.28 9.53 3.63
C SER A 69 13.18 10.40 2.77
N SER A 70 12.64 10.73 1.60
CA SER A 70 12.97 11.90 0.78
C SER A 70 14.20 11.74 -0.11
N SER A 71 13.95 11.76 -1.43
CA SER A 71 14.78 12.43 -2.44
C SER A 71 16.31 12.28 -2.35
N ALA A 72 16.86 11.59 -3.35
CA ALA A 72 18.24 11.68 -3.83
C ALA A 72 19.37 11.02 -2.99
N THR A 73 20.32 10.45 -3.74
CA THR A 73 21.69 10.08 -3.35
C THR A 73 21.84 8.70 -2.70
N GLY A 74 22.52 7.82 -3.44
CA GLY A 74 22.63 6.40 -3.13
C GLY A 74 23.67 6.01 -2.10
N TYR A 75 23.82 4.69 -1.92
CA TYR A 75 24.94 4.08 -1.22
C TYR A 75 25.28 2.74 -1.89
N SER A 76 26.36 2.77 -2.67
CA SER A 76 27.23 1.62 -2.89
C SER A 76 27.77 1.13 -1.56
N THR A 77 27.84 -0.19 -1.33
CA THR A 77 29.09 -0.86 -0.89
C THR A 77 29.07 -2.32 -1.35
N SER A 78 29.79 -2.64 -2.42
CA SER A 78 30.26 -4.01 -2.64
C SER A 78 31.19 -4.39 -1.50
N LYS A 79 30.84 -5.41 -0.72
CA LYS A 79 31.80 -6.10 0.15
C LYS A 79 32.41 -7.26 -0.63
N TYR A 80 33.65 -7.08 -1.07
CA TYR A 80 34.56 -8.20 -1.29
C TYR A 80 35.78 -7.95 -0.41
N ARG A 81 36.02 -8.83 0.57
CA ARG A 81 37.26 -8.87 1.33
C ARG A 81 37.74 -10.32 1.26
N LYS A 82 38.83 -10.53 0.51
CA LYS A 82 39.61 -11.76 0.47
C LYS A 82 40.61 -11.73 1.62
#